data_AF-A0A8E7D629-F1
#
_entry.id   AF-A0A8E7D629-F1
#
_cell.length_a   1.000
_cell.length_b   1.000
_cell.length_c   1.000
_cell.angle_alpha   90.00
_cell.angle_beta   90.00
_cell.angle_gamma   90.00
#
_symmetry.space_group_name_H-M   'P 1'
#
loop_
_entity.id
_entity.type
_entity.pdbx_description
1 polymer ?
#
loop_
_entity_poly.entity_id
_entity_poly.type
_entity_poly.pdbx_seq_one_letter_code
_entity_poly.pdbx_strand_id
1 'polypeptide(L)'
;GNRTTPSYVAFTDTERLIGDAAKNQVAMNPTNTVFDAKRLIGRKFDESTVQSDMKHWPFKVQSEGGKPKIRVEYKGEDKMFSPEEISSMVLIKMKEVAEAYMGRKIKDAVVTVPAYFNDSQRQATKDAGAIAGLNVLRIINEPTAAAIAYGLDKKGDGERHILIFDLGGGTFDVSILTIDDGIFEVKATAGDTHLGGEDFDNRMVNH
;
A
#
# COMPACT_ATOMS: atom_id res chain seq x y z
N GLY A 1 -3.41 -21.61 2.72
CA GLY A 1 -3.31 -20.48 1.77
C GLY A 1 -2.15 -19.59 2.15
N ASN A 2 -1.75 -18.69 1.25
CA ASN A 2 -0.68 -17.71 1.48
C ASN A 2 -1.01 -16.80 2.68
N ARG A 3 0.02 -16.37 3.41
CA ARG A 3 -0.12 -15.49 4.60
C ARG A 3 -0.06 -14.00 4.26
N THR A 4 0.33 -13.69 3.03
CA THR A 4 0.33 -12.36 2.43
C THR A 4 -0.43 -12.43 1.11
N THR A 5 -1.03 -11.31 0.68
CA THR A 5 -1.74 -11.21 -0.60
C THR A 5 -1.09 -10.10 -1.42
N PRO A 6 -0.71 -10.34 -2.70
CA PRO A 6 -0.17 -9.30 -3.56
C PRO A 6 -1.12 -8.11 -3.70
N SER A 7 -0.59 -6.89 -3.67
CA SER A 7 -1.38 -5.65 -3.88
C SER A 7 -1.65 -5.40 -5.37
N TYR A 8 -2.29 -6.35 -6.02
CA TYR A 8 -2.61 -6.35 -7.45
C TYR A 8 -4.12 -6.34 -7.67
N VAL A 9 -4.58 -5.55 -8.63
CA VAL A 9 -5.96 -5.54 -9.12
C VAL A 9 -5.92 -5.60 -10.64
N ALA A 10 -6.52 -6.65 -11.22
CA ALA A 10 -6.62 -6.79 -12.66
C ALA A 10 -8.07 -6.68 -13.13
N PHE A 11 -8.27 -6.06 -14.28
CA PHE A 11 -9.55 -5.88 -14.92
C PHE A 11 -9.60 -6.67 -16.23
N THR A 12 -10.65 -7.46 -16.42
CA THR A 12 -10.84 -8.29 -17.61
C THR A 12 -12.19 -7.99 -18.26
N ASP A 13 -12.48 -8.67 -19.37
CA ASP A 13 -13.77 -8.54 -20.06
C ASP A 13 -14.97 -9.03 -19.23
N THR A 14 -14.72 -9.86 -18.23
CA THR A 14 -15.77 -10.54 -17.47
C THR A 14 -15.77 -10.17 -16.00
N GLU A 15 -14.60 -9.97 -15.41
CA GLU A 15 -14.46 -9.87 -13.96
C GLU A 15 -13.28 -9.00 -13.51
N ARG A 16 -13.25 -8.73 -12.21
CA ARG A 16 -12.15 -8.05 -11.55
C ARG A 16 -11.45 -9.03 -10.63
N LEU A 17 -10.15 -9.21 -10.86
CA LEU A 17 -9.29 -10.10 -10.07
C LEU A 17 -8.51 -9.26 -9.06
N ILE A 18 -8.28 -9.81 -7.86
CA ILE A 18 -7.53 -9.14 -6.79
C ILE A 18 -6.61 -10.16 -6.14
N GLY A 19 -5.37 -9.75 -5.81
CA GLY A 19 -4.40 -10.60 -5.13
C GLY A 19 -3.65 -11.55 -6.06
N ASP A 20 -3.44 -12.78 -5.61
CA ASP A 20 -2.68 -13.81 -6.36
C ASP A 20 -3.26 -14.02 -7.77
N ALA A 21 -4.59 -14.05 -7.91
CA ALA A 21 -5.24 -14.21 -9.22
C ALA A 21 -4.91 -13.07 -10.19
N ALA A 22 -4.81 -11.83 -9.70
CA ALA A 22 -4.41 -10.68 -10.51
C ALA A 22 -2.92 -10.73 -10.87
N LYS A 23 -2.04 -11.06 -9.91
CA LYS A 23 -0.60 -11.16 -10.15
C LYS A 23 -0.26 -12.26 -11.16
N ASN A 24 -0.90 -13.42 -11.08
CA ASN A 24 -0.58 -14.57 -11.92
C ASN A 24 -0.86 -14.37 -13.41
N GLN A 25 -1.77 -13.47 -13.78
CA GLN A 25 -2.13 -13.19 -15.17
C GLN A 25 -1.48 -11.91 -15.74
N VAL A 26 -0.59 -11.26 -14.98
CA VAL A 26 0.01 -9.96 -15.38
C VAL A 26 0.71 -10.02 -16.73
N ALA A 27 1.33 -11.15 -17.09
CA ALA A 27 2.02 -11.33 -18.36
C ALA A 27 1.06 -11.35 -19.56
N MET A 28 -0.19 -11.77 -19.36
CA MET A 28 -1.20 -11.84 -20.42
C MET A 28 -2.02 -10.55 -20.56
N ASN A 29 -2.12 -9.76 -19.49
CA ASN A 29 -2.95 -8.55 -19.44
C ASN A 29 -2.24 -7.39 -18.71
N PRO A 30 -1.05 -6.97 -19.17
CA PRO A 30 -0.20 -6.04 -18.41
C PRO A 30 -0.83 -4.64 -18.28
N THR A 31 -1.53 -4.16 -19.31
CA THR A 31 -2.08 -2.79 -19.35
C THR A 31 -3.30 -2.59 -18.44
N ASN A 32 -4.00 -3.67 -18.07
CA ASN A 32 -5.17 -3.63 -17.19
C ASN A 32 -4.91 -4.30 -15.84
N THR A 33 -3.64 -4.58 -15.51
CA THR A 33 -3.22 -5.13 -14.23
C THR A 33 -2.50 -4.05 -13.44
N VAL A 34 -3.19 -3.50 -12.46
CA VAL A 34 -2.71 -2.39 -11.64
C VAL A 34 -2.00 -2.93 -10.40
N PHE A 35 -0.81 -2.41 -10.15
CA PHE A 35 -0.02 -2.59 -8.95
C PHE A 35 0.54 -1.23 -8.53
N ASP A 36 1.26 -1.15 -7.42
CA ASP A 36 1.92 0.09 -6.98
C ASP A 36 1.01 1.32 -6.76
N ALA A 37 -0.30 1.11 -6.58
CA ALA A 37 -1.23 2.20 -6.27
C ALA A 37 -0.81 3.02 -5.02
N LYS A 38 -0.07 2.41 -4.07
CA LYS A 38 0.52 3.09 -2.90
C LYS A 38 1.49 4.21 -3.29
N ARG A 39 2.13 4.16 -4.46
CA ARG A 39 3.02 5.22 -4.97
C ARG A 39 2.25 6.45 -5.44
N LEU A 40 1.00 6.28 -5.86
CA LEU A 40 0.13 7.34 -6.39
C LEU A 40 -0.79 7.97 -5.33
N ILE A 41 -1.13 7.22 -4.28
CA ILE A 41 -2.16 7.63 -3.31
C ILE A 41 -1.84 8.97 -2.64
N GLY A 42 -2.81 9.88 -2.61
CA GLY A 42 -2.68 11.22 -2.01
C GLY A 42 -1.72 12.19 -2.70
N ARG A 43 -1.17 11.84 -3.87
CA ARG A 43 -0.29 12.71 -4.68
C ARG A 43 -1.05 13.47 -5.75
N LYS A 44 -0.42 14.52 -6.28
CA LYS A 44 -0.86 15.20 -7.51
C LYS A 44 -0.23 14.57 -8.74
N PHE A 45 -0.94 14.65 -9.86
CA PHE A 45 -0.49 14.06 -11.12
C PHE A 45 0.85 14.64 -11.59
N ASP A 46 1.08 15.93 -11.39
CA ASP A 46 2.26 16.67 -11.85
C ASP A 46 3.48 16.55 -10.93
N GLU A 47 3.38 15.83 -9.80
CA GLU A 47 4.54 15.56 -8.94
C GLU A 47 5.64 14.81 -9.72
N SER A 48 6.89 15.23 -9.52
CA SER A 48 8.05 14.65 -10.23
C SER A 48 8.19 13.15 -10.00
N THR A 49 7.86 12.68 -8.79
CA THR A 49 7.84 11.25 -8.43
C THR A 49 6.79 10.49 -9.25
N VAL A 50 5.56 11.00 -9.32
CA VAL A 50 4.49 10.41 -10.14
C VAL A 50 4.89 10.36 -11.62
N GLN A 51 5.43 11.45 -12.16
CA GLN A 51 5.89 11.52 -13.56
C GLN A 51 7.05 10.58 -13.85
N SER A 52 7.92 10.31 -12.86
CA SER A 52 8.99 9.32 -12.98
C SER A 52 8.43 7.90 -12.98
N ASP A 53 7.58 7.58 -12.02
CA ASP A 53 7.03 6.23 -11.81
C ASP A 53 6.17 5.77 -12.99
N MET A 54 5.40 6.69 -13.59
CA MET A 54 4.58 6.44 -14.77
C MET A 54 5.35 5.90 -15.97
N LYS A 55 6.67 6.11 -16.04
CA LYS A 55 7.51 5.59 -17.14
C LYS A 55 7.80 4.09 -16.99
N HIS A 56 7.59 3.54 -15.81
CA HIS A 56 7.91 2.16 -15.46
C HIS A 56 6.67 1.25 -15.41
N TRP A 57 5.46 1.82 -15.44
CA TRP A 57 4.23 1.03 -15.40
C TRP A 57 3.68 0.70 -16.80
N PRO A 58 3.12 -0.51 -16.98
CA PRO A 58 2.47 -0.89 -18.24
C PRO A 58 1.05 -0.30 -18.38
N PHE A 59 0.40 0.07 -17.28
CA PHE A 59 -0.92 0.69 -17.28
C PHE A 59 -0.83 2.21 -17.41
N LYS A 60 -1.91 2.83 -17.89
CA LYS A 60 -1.95 4.29 -18.13
C LYS A 60 -2.43 5.02 -16.89
N VAL A 61 -1.79 6.16 -16.59
CA VAL A 61 -2.26 7.12 -15.60
C VAL A 61 -2.58 8.44 -16.30
N GLN A 62 -3.72 9.03 -15.98
CA GLN A 62 -4.21 10.29 -16.55
C GLN A 62 -4.51 11.29 -15.44
N SER A 63 -4.50 12.58 -15.78
CA SER A 63 -4.87 13.65 -14.86
C SER A 63 -6.36 13.92 -14.93
N GLU A 64 -7.04 13.92 -13.79
CA GLU A 64 -8.41 14.40 -13.65
C GLU A 64 -8.45 15.44 -12.53
N GLY A 65 -8.67 16.71 -12.87
CA GLY A 65 -8.63 17.80 -11.90
C GLY A 65 -7.28 17.93 -11.16
N GLY A 66 -6.17 17.55 -11.80
CA GLY A 66 -4.83 17.55 -11.19
C GLY A 66 -4.50 16.33 -10.34
N LYS A 67 -5.45 15.39 -10.16
CA LYS A 67 -5.22 14.13 -9.44
C LYS A 67 -4.93 12.98 -10.42
N PRO A 68 -4.04 12.04 -10.07
CA PRO A 68 -3.80 10.87 -10.91
C PRO A 68 -4.97 9.90 -10.87
N LYS A 69 -5.37 9.40 -12.03
CA LYS A 69 -6.37 8.36 -12.23
C LYS A 69 -5.77 7.25 -13.09
N ILE A 70 -5.91 6.00 -12.65
CA ILE A 70 -5.46 4.83 -13.40
C ILE A 70 -6.56 4.48 -14.43
N ARG A 71 -6.20 4.46 -15.71
CA ARG A 71 -7.09 4.07 -16.80
C ARG A 71 -6.86 2.61 -17.17
N VAL A 72 -7.95 1.86 -17.21
CA VAL A 72 -8.00 0.44 -17.59
C VAL A 72 -9.20 0.19 -18.48
N GLU A 73 -9.13 -0.85 -19.30
CA GLU A 73 -10.28 -1.43 -19.97
C GLU A 73 -10.91 -2.49 -19.07
N TYR A 74 -12.21 -2.37 -18.82
CA TYR A 74 -12.95 -3.30 -17.99
C TYR A 74 -14.32 -3.56 -18.63
N LYS A 75 -14.60 -4.83 -18.96
CA LYS A 75 -15.83 -5.24 -19.66
C LYS A 75 -16.06 -4.50 -20.99
N GLY A 76 -14.99 -4.30 -21.76
CA GLY A 76 -15.02 -3.59 -23.04
C GLY A 76 -15.25 -2.08 -22.93
N GLU A 77 -15.19 -1.50 -21.73
CA GLU A 77 -15.32 -0.06 -21.50
C GLU A 77 -14.07 0.51 -20.84
N ASP A 78 -13.68 1.71 -21.27
CA ASP A 78 -12.67 2.50 -20.57
C ASP A 78 -13.19 2.96 -19.20
N LYS A 79 -12.44 2.62 -18.15
CA LYS A 79 -12.71 3.03 -16.78
C LYS A 79 -11.50 3.76 -16.20
N MET A 80 -11.78 4.73 -15.33
CA MET A 80 -10.77 5.46 -14.58
C MET A 80 -11.01 5.26 -13.10
N PHE A 81 -9.97 4.86 -12.37
CA PHE A 81 -10.02 4.64 -10.93
C PHE A 81 -8.99 5.52 -10.24
N SER A 82 -9.34 6.08 -9.08
CA SER A 82 -8.37 6.72 -8.22
C SER A 82 -7.48 5.69 -7.53
N PRO A 83 -6.28 6.09 -7.06
CA PRO A 83 -5.43 5.21 -6.27
C PRO A 83 -6.12 4.69 -5.00
N GLU A 84 -7.00 5.51 -4.40
CA GLU A 84 -7.82 5.13 -3.25
C GLU A 84 -8.84 4.05 -3.61
N GLU A 85 -9.48 4.14 -4.79
CA GLU A 85 -10.40 3.11 -5.28
C GLU A 85 -9.66 1.78 -5.51
N ILE A 86 -8.48 1.80 -6.14
CA ILE A 86 -7.67 0.59 -6.32
C ILE A 86 -7.24 0.00 -4.97
N SER A 87 -6.77 0.84 -4.05
CA SER A 87 -6.37 0.42 -2.71
C SER A 87 -7.55 -0.14 -1.91
N SER A 88 -8.75 0.41 -2.08
CA SER A 88 -9.97 -0.09 -1.45
C SER A 88 -10.31 -1.51 -1.91
N MET A 89 -10.04 -1.86 -3.18
CA MET A 89 -10.27 -3.20 -3.69
C MET A 89 -9.34 -4.22 -3.01
N VAL A 90 -8.08 -3.85 -2.78
CA VAL A 90 -7.14 -4.65 -1.97
C VAL A 90 -7.65 -4.79 -0.53
N LEU A 91 -8.12 -3.71 0.09
CA LEU A 91 -8.68 -3.74 1.45
C LEU A 91 -9.95 -4.59 1.55
N ILE A 92 -10.83 -4.56 0.54
CA ILE A 92 -11.99 -5.45 0.45
C ILE A 92 -11.53 -6.90 0.45
N LYS A 93 -10.50 -7.25 -0.33
CA LYS A 93 -9.95 -8.60 -0.33
C LYS A 93 -9.41 -9.01 1.04
N MET A 94 -8.68 -8.13 1.71
CA MET A 94 -8.17 -8.41 3.06
C MET A 94 -9.30 -8.55 4.09
N LYS A 95 -10.36 -7.74 3.98
CA LYS A 95 -11.57 -7.87 4.77
C LYS A 95 -12.24 -9.22 4.55
N GLU A 96 -12.42 -9.66 3.30
CA GLU A 96 -12.99 -10.97 2.98
C GLU A 96 -12.17 -12.13 3.57
N VAL A 97 -10.84 -12.05 3.49
CA VAL A 97 -9.94 -13.04 4.12
C VAL A 97 -10.16 -13.11 5.62
N ALA A 98 -10.25 -11.96 6.30
CA ALA A 98 -10.50 -11.89 7.73
C ALA A 98 -11.92 -12.39 8.10
N GLU A 99 -12.95 -12.02 7.32
CA GLU A 99 -14.33 -12.49 7.51
C GLU A 99 -14.45 -14.00 7.36
N ALA A 100 -13.77 -14.58 6.36
CA ALA A 100 -13.75 -16.03 6.14
C ALA A 100 -13.07 -16.77 7.30
N TYR A 101 -11.99 -16.22 7.86
CA TYR A 101 -11.32 -16.78 9.02
C TYR A 101 -12.14 -16.66 10.31
N MET A 102 -12.78 -15.51 10.53
CA MET A 102 -13.52 -15.22 11.76
C MET A 102 -14.97 -15.71 11.76
N GLY A 103 -15.53 -16.07 10.60
CA GLY A 103 -16.92 -16.49 10.44
C GLY A 103 -17.95 -15.37 10.70
N ARG A 104 -17.54 -14.11 10.66
CA ARG A 104 -18.40 -12.93 10.93
C ARG A 104 -17.97 -11.72 10.13
N LYS A 105 -18.88 -10.75 9.98
CA LYS A 105 -18.60 -9.48 9.32
C LYS A 105 -17.60 -8.64 10.11
N ILE A 106 -16.62 -8.08 9.40
CA ILE A 106 -15.60 -7.18 9.94
C ILE A 106 -15.95 -5.75 9.53
N LYS A 107 -15.96 -4.84 10.51
CA LYS A 107 -16.29 -3.43 10.29
C LYS A 107 -15.15 -2.52 10.69
N ASP A 108 -14.54 -2.75 11.84
CA ASP A 108 -13.50 -1.88 12.36
C ASP A 108 -12.10 -2.38 11.97
N ALA A 109 -11.21 -1.46 11.61
CA ALA A 109 -9.83 -1.76 11.26
C ALA A 109 -8.86 -0.67 11.70
N VAL A 110 -7.60 -1.06 11.92
CA VAL A 110 -6.44 -0.17 11.98
C VAL A 110 -5.64 -0.42 10.71
N VAL A 111 -5.24 0.66 10.02
CA VAL A 111 -4.49 0.57 8.76
C VAL A 111 -3.12 1.23 8.96
N THR A 112 -2.08 0.59 8.46
CA THR A 112 -0.69 1.09 8.57
C THR A 112 -0.32 1.94 7.35
N VAL A 113 0.56 2.93 7.54
CA VAL A 113 1.16 3.74 6.47
C VAL A 113 2.64 4.00 6.77
N PRO A 114 3.47 4.33 5.77
CA PRO A 114 4.84 4.75 6.01
C PRO A 114 4.92 5.96 6.93
N ALA A 115 5.96 6.05 7.76
CA ALA A 115 6.11 7.16 8.70
C ALA A 115 6.21 8.54 8.01
N TYR A 116 6.79 8.57 6.80
CA TYR A 116 6.95 9.79 6.00
C TYR A 116 5.69 10.20 5.22
N PHE A 117 4.58 9.44 5.28
CA PHE A 117 3.33 9.85 4.64
C PHE A 117 2.81 11.16 5.23
N ASN A 118 2.53 12.12 4.35
CA ASN A 118 1.91 13.38 4.72
C ASN A 118 0.40 13.25 4.97
N ASP A 119 -0.25 14.33 5.39
CA ASP A 119 -1.68 14.33 5.73
C ASP A 119 -2.59 13.95 4.55
N SER A 120 -2.25 14.38 3.33
CA SER A 120 -2.99 14.03 2.11
C SER A 120 -2.98 12.52 1.87
N GLN A 121 -1.81 11.89 1.98
CA GLN A 121 -1.64 10.45 1.77
C GLN A 121 -2.30 9.62 2.88
N ARG A 122 -2.22 10.10 4.14
CA ARG A 122 -2.92 9.49 5.28
C ARG A 122 -4.43 9.53 5.10
N GLN A 123 -4.96 10.69 4.71
CA GLN A 123 -6.40 10.85 4.47
C GLN A 123 -6.86 9.99 3.30
N ALA A 124 -6.12 9.98 2.18
CA ALA A 124 -6.43 9.15 1.02
C ALA A 124 -6.44 7.64 1.36
N THR A 125 -5.51 7.18 2.20
CA THR A 125 -5.49 5.79 2.70
C THR A 125 -6.70 5.49 3.60
N LYS A 126 -7.09 6.44 4.45
CA LYS A 126 -8.29 6.33 5.28
C LYS A 126 -9.56 6.28 4.42
N ASP A 127 -9.63 7.08 3.37
CA ASP A 127 -10.73 7.10 2.40
C ASP A 127 -10.85 5.77 1.66
N ALA A 128 -9.73 5.16 1.27
CA ALA A 128 -9.72 3.80 0.70
C ALA A 128 -10.34 2.77 1.67
N GLY A 129 -10.05 2.89 2.97
CA GLY A 129 -10.70 2.07 4.00
C GLY A 129 -12.21 2.31 4.09
N ALA A 130 -12.63 3.57 4.04
CA ALA A 130 -14.05 3.93 4.03
C ALA A 130 -14.79 3.37 2.80
N ILE A 131 -14.19 3.47 1.60
CA ILE A 131 -14.72 2.90 0.35
C ILE A 131 -14.85 1.37 0.46
N ALA A 132 -13.92 0.70 1.14
CA ALA A 132 -13.98 -0.74 1.43
C ALA A 132 -15.07 -1.12 2.47
N GLY A 133 -15.80 -0.15 3.00
CA GLY A 133 -16.79 -0.35 4.06
C GLY A 133 -16.14 -0.75 5.38
N LEU A 134 -14.97 -0.18 5.68
CA LEU A 134 -14.29 -0.29 6.97
C LEU A 134 -14.37 1.04 7.72
N ASN A 135 -14.65 0.96 9.02
CA ASN A 135 -14.43 2.04 9.96
C ASN A 135 -12.95 2.02 10.39
N VAL A 136 -12.17 2.94 9.83
CA VAL A 136 -10.74 3.07 10.14
C VAL A 136 -10.58 3.78 11.48
N LEU A 137 -10.38 3.01 12.54
CA LEU A 137 -10.23 3.49 13.91
C LEU A 137 -8.99 4.38 14.07
N ARG A 138 -7.90 3.99 13.40
CA ARG A 138 -6.64 4.72 13.44
C ARG A 138 -5.79 4.39 12.21
N ILE A 139 -5.08 5.40 11.73
CA ILE A 139 -3.91 5.23 10.87
C ILE A 139 -2.68 5.24 11.77
N ILE A 140 -1.86 4.20 11.73
CA ILE A 140 -0.60 4.12 12.49
C ILE A 140 0.58 3.98 11.56
N ASN A 141 1.75 4.41 12.01
CA ASN A 141 2.97 4.27 11.22
C ASN A 141 3.40 2.79 11.19
N GLU A 142 3.82 2.29 10.04
CA GLU A 142 4.43 0.97 9.84
C GLU A 142 5.54 0.68 10.88
N PRO A 143 6.55 1.57 11.11
CA PRO A 143 7.57 1.31 12.12
C PRO A 143 7.02 1.27 13.56
N THR A 144 5.98 2.04 13.87
CA THR A 144 5.30 1.97 15.18
C THR A 144 4.55 0.65 15.34
N ALA A 145 3.86 0.20 14.29
CA ALA A 145 3.19 -1.10 14.29
C ALA A 145 4.18 -2.25 14.50
N ALA A 146 5.34 -2.18 13.85
CA ALA A 146 6.43 -3.13 14.07
C ALA A 146 6.90 -3.10 15.53
N ALA A 147 7.19 -1.93 16.09
CA ALA A 147 7.63 -1.82 17.48
C ALA A 147 6.60 -2.38 18.50
N ILE A 148 5.30 -2.14 18.27
CA ILE A 148 4.21 -2.75 19.05
C ILE A 148 4.21 -4.27 18.91
N ALA A 149 4.41 -4.81 17.70
CA ALA A 149 4.44 -6.24 17.47
C ALA A 149 5.58 -6.96 18.24
N TYR A 150 6.71 -6.30 18.44
CA TYR A 150 7.81 -6.79 19.27
C TYR A 150 7.60 -6.56 20.77
N GLY A 151 6.46 -5.99 21.19
CA GLY A 151 6.15 -5.69 22.58
C GLY A 151 7.07 -4.62 23.18
N LEU A 152 7.66 -3.77 22.35
CA LEU A 152 8.54 -2.69 22.78
C LEU A 152 7.75 -1.55 23.43
N ASP A 153 6.42 -1.54 23.27
CA ASP A 153 5.46 -0.64 23.91
C ASP A 153 5.28 -0.89 25.42
N LYS A 154 5.67 -2.07 25.90
CA LYS A 154 5.59 -2.41 27.33
C LYS A 154 6.45 -1.47 28.15
N LYS A 155 5.90 -0.98 29.27
CA LYS A 155 6.61 -0.16 30.25
C LYS A 155 7.92 -0.84 30.63
N GLY A 156 9.03 -0.20 30.28
CA GLY A 156 10.36 -0.52 30.75
C GLY A 156 10.92 0.69 31.49
N ASP A 157 12.01 0.48 32.20
CA ASP A 157 12.68 1.57 32.92
C ASP A 157 13.43 2.47 31.93
N GLY A 158 12.81 3.59 31.56
CA GLY A 158 13.43 4.70 30.82
C GLY A 158 13.22 4.72 29.31
N GLU A 159 13.68 5.82 28.70
CA GLU A 159 13.64 6.05 27.25
C GLU A 159 14.49 5.02 26.50
N ARG A 160 13.93 4.42 25.45
CA ARG A 160 14.65 3.50 24.56
C ARG A 160 14.65 4.01 23.14
N HIS A 161 15.78 3.88 22.47
CA HIS A 161 15.91 4.10 21.04
C HIS A 161 15.72 2.79 20.28
N ILE A 162 14.89 2.82 19.24
CA ILE A 162 14.55 1.68 18.39
C ILE A 162 14.87 2.07 16.96
N LEU A 163 15.67 1.26 16.27
CA LEU A 163 15.85 1.38 14.83
C LEU A 163 15.02 0.29 14.15
N ILE A 164 14.12 0.72 13.27
CA ILE A 164 13.36 -0.16 12.37
C ILE A 164 14.03 -0.13 11.00
N PHE A 165 14.39 -1.31 10.51
CA PHE A 165 14.89 -1.53 9.16
C PHE A 165 13.82 -2.32 8.40
N ASP A 166 13.16 -1.68 7.44
CA ASP A 166 12.09 -2.26 6.64
C ASP A 166 12.51 -2.29 5.17
N LEU A 167 12.82 -3.48 4.65
CA LEU A 167 13.18 -3.70 3.25
C LEU A 167 12.11 -4.58 2.61
N GLY A 168 11.16 -3.91 1.94
CA GLY A 168 10.00 -4.53 1.33
C GLY A 168 10.23 -4.97 -0.12
N GLY A 169 9.11 -5.21 -0.82
CA GLY A 169 9.11 -5.60 -2.24
C GLY A 169 9.58 -4.49 -3.18
N GLY A 170 9.28 -3.22 -2.88
CA GLY A 170 9.66 -2.08 -3.73
C GLY A 170 10.06 -0.82 -2.97
N THR A 171 10.09 -0.86 -1.64
CA THR A 171 10.53 0.27 -0.81
C THR A 171 11.49 -0.20 0.26
N PHE A 172 12.42 0.68 0.60
CA PHE A 172 13.35 0.53 1.71
C PHE A 172 13.20 1.71 2.66
N ASP A 173 12.82 1.45 3.91
CA ASP A 173 12.56 2.45 4.91
C ASP A 173 13.35 2.17 6.19
N VAL A 174 14.02 3.20 6.71
CA VAL A 174 14.71 3.17 8.00
C VAL A 174 14.08 4.23 8.88
N SER A 175 13.64 3.83 10.07
CA SER A 175 13.05 4.75 11.05
C SER A 175 13.74 4.59 12.40
N ILE A 176 14.08 5.71 13.04
CA ILE A 176 14.49 5.74 14.44
C ILE A 176 13.31 6.23 15.25
N LEU A 177 12.88 5.42 16.21
CA LEU A 177 11.84 5.76 17.17
C LEU A 177 12.47 5.93 18.56
N THR A 178 11.90 6.80 19.37
CA THR A 178 12.02 6.68 20.82
C THR A 178 10.74 6.14 21.40
N ILE A 179 10.87 5.41 22.49
CA ILE A 179 9.75 5.07 23.35
C ILE A 179 10.03 5.47 24.79
N ASP A 180 9.10 6.21 25.36
CA ASP A 180 9.07 6.56 26.78
C ASP A 180 7.63 6.42 27.32
N ASP A 181 7.49 5.74 28.45
CA ASP A 181 6.21 5.34 29.07
C ASP A 181 5.12 4.84 28.10
N GLY A 182 5.52 4.07 27.08
CA GLY A 182 4.62 3.51 26.06
C GLY A 182 4.22 4.47 24.95
N ILE A 183 4.75 5.70 24.93
CA ILE A 183 4.54 6.69 23.89
C ILE A 183 5.66 6.56 22.85
N PHE A 184 5.28 6.34 21.59
CA PHE A 184 6.22 6.30 20.47
C PHE A 184 6.37 7.67 19.83
N GLU A 185 7.61 8.10 19.63
CA GLU A 185 7.95 9.30 18.86
C GLU A 185 8.89 8.93 17.72
N VAL A 186 8.59 9.38 16.50
CA VAL A 186 9.47 9.19 15.34
C VAL A 186 10.53 10.29 15.39
N LYS A 187 11.81 9.92 15.55
CA LYS A 187 12.94 10.86 15.59
C LYS A 187 13.55 11.13 14.23
N ALA A 188 13.64 10.10 13.39
CA ALA A 188 14.18 10.22 12.04
C ALA A 188 13.57 9.16 11.12
N THR A 189 13.43 9.51 9.84
CA THR A 189 13.05 8.60 8.77
C THR A 189 13.95 8.86 7.57
N ALA A 190 14.51 7.81 6.99
CA ALA A 190 15.27 7.84 5.75
C ALA A 190 14.99 6.56 4.95
N GLY A 191 15.47 6.46 3.72
CA GLY A 191 15.21 5.30 2.90
C GLY A 191 15.34 5.58 1.41
N ASP A 192 14.93 4.59 0.63
CA ASP A 192 14.79 4.68 -0.82
C ASP A 192 13.42 4.14 -1.21
N THR A 193 12.58 5.02 -1.76
CA THR A 193 11.23 4.66 -2.17
C THR A 193 11.21 3.78 -3.41
N HIS A 194 12.34 3.52 -4.06
CA HIS A 194 12.45 2.77 -5.32
C HIS A 194 13.51 1.66 -5.22
N LEU A 195 13.69 1.12 -4.02
CA LEU A 195 14.57 -0.01 -3.76
C LEU A 195 13.82 -1.10 -3.03
N GLY A 196 13.81 -2.33 -3.57
CA GLY A 196 13.27 -3.48 -2.87
C GLY A 196 13.57 -4.81 -3.54
N GLY A 197 12.82 -5.84 -3.12
CA GLY A 197 12.87 -7.19 -3.69
C GLY A 197 12.77 -7.26 -5.22
N GLU A 198 11.93 -6.41 -5.82
CA GLU A 198 11.73 -6.37 -7.28
C GLU A 198 13.00 -5.95 -8.03
N ASP A 199 13.82 -5.09 -7.47
CA ASP A 199 15.11 -4.72 -8.07
C ASP A 199 16.10 -5.88 -8.04
N PHE A 200 16.06 -6.70 -6.99
CA PHE A 200 16.88 -7.90 -6.89
C PHE A 200 16.45 -8.95 -7.94
N ASP A 201 15.14 -9.12 -8.12
CA ASP A 201 14.58 -9.98 -9.17
C ASP A 201 14.99 -9.48 -10.56
N ASN A 202 14.91 -8.16 -10.83
CA ASN A 202 15.35 -7.56 -12.09
C ASN A 202 16.83 -7.79 -12.37
N ARG A 203 17.70 -7.71 -11.36
CA ARG A 203 19.14 -8.03 -11.52
C ARG A 203 19.35 -9.50 -11.87
N MET A 204 18.55 -10.40 -11.32
CA MET A 204 18.62 -11.84 -11.64
C MET A 204 18.12 -12.13 -13.05
N VAL A 205 17.04 -11.49 -13.50
CA VAL A 205 16.51 -11.64 -14.87
C VAL A 205 17.49 -11.18 -15.94
N ASN A 206 18.31 -10.16 -15.65
CA ASN A 206 19.30 -9.63 -16.59
C ASN A 206 20.59 -10.48 -16.70
N HIS A 207 20.82 -11.42 -15.78
CA HIS A 207 22.02 -12.26 -15.74
C HIS A 207 21.85 -13.52 -16.59
#